data_AF-A0A6P6D4W9-F1
#
_entry.id   AF-A0A6P6D4W9-F1
#
_cell.length_a   1.000
_cell.length_b   1.000
_cell.length_c   1.000
_cell.angle_alpha   90.00
_cell.angle_beta   90.00
_cell.angle_gamma   90.00
#
_symmetry.space_group_name_H-M   'P 1'
#
loop_
_entity.id
_entity.type
_entity.pdbx_description
1 polymer ?
#
loop_
_entity_poly.entity_id
_entity_poly.type
_entity_poly.pdbx_seq_one_letter_code
_entity_poly.pdbx_strand_id
1 'polypeptide(L)'
;MASGQCPGPPRQECEEPAPSSTSEEQVARDTEEVFRSYVFYRHQQEQEADGAAAPADPEMVTLSLEPASTMGQVGRRLAIIGDAINQRYDEEFQTMLQRLQPTAENAYEYFTKIASR
;
A
#
# COMPACT_ATOMS: atom_id res chain seq x y z
N MET A 1 -4.22 -0.96 61.71
CA MET A 1 -3.41 -1.69 60.71
C MET A 1 -3.96 -1.35 59.34
N ALA A 2 -3.08 -0.88 58.45
CA ALA A 2 -3.37 -0.47 57.09
C ALA A 2 -3.40 -1.70 56.15
N SER A 3 -4.28 -1.66 55.14
CA SER A 3 -4.22 -2.35 53.83
C SER A 3 -5.56 -2.03 53.16
N GLY A 4 -5.68 -1.15 52.17
CA GLY A 4 -4.96 -1.16 50.90
C GLY A 4 -5.99 -1.36 49.78
N GLN A 5 -6.95 -0.44 49.65
CA GLN A 5 -7.79 -0.36 48.44
C GLN A 5 -7.04 0.53 47.45
N CYS A 6 -6.35 -0.11 46.50
CA CYS A 6 -5.89 0.58 45.30
C CYS A 6 -7.13 1.13 44.57
N PRO A 7 -7.21 2.45 44.28
CA PRO A 7 -8.17 2.92 43.30
C PRO A 7 -7.75 2.31 41.96
N GLY A 8 -8.64 1.55 41.33
CA GLY A 8 -8.43 1.10 39.96
C GLY A 8 -8.16 2.30 39.06
N PRO A 9 -7.35 2.16 37.99
CA PRO A 9 -7.10 3.26 37.09
C PRO A 9 -8.46 3.78 36.55
N PRO A 10 -8.60 5.09 36.32
CA PRO A 10 -9.78 5.58 35.64
C PRO A 10 -9.89 4.78 34.35
N ARG A 11 -11.08 4.24 34.07
CA ARG A 11 -11.40 3.78 32.73
C ARG A 11 -11.25 5.01 31.86
N GLN A 12 -10.07 5.18 31.26
CA GLN A 12 -9.94 5.93 30.03
C GLN A 12 -10.87 5.18 29.11
N GLU A 13 -12.08 5.74 28.98
CA GLU A 13 -12.88 5.56 27.79
C GLU A 13 -11.87 5.66 26.67
N CYS A 14 -11.67 4.56 25.97
CA CYS A 14 -10.98 4.59 24.71
C CYS A 14 -11.84 5.56 23.92
N GLU A 15 -11.48 6.85 23.91
CA GLU A 15 -11.94 7.80 22.92
C GLU A 15 -11.49 7.15 21.62
N GLU A 16 -12.40 6.37 21.05
CA GLU A 16 -12.37 6.03 19.65
C GLU A 16 -12.09 7.37 18.97
N PRO A 17 -10.93 7.54 18.30
CA PRO A 17 -10.68 8.76 17.59
C PRO A 17 -11.89 8.96 16.69
N ALA A 18 -12.60 10.09 16.88
CA ALA A 18 -13.81 10.39 16.14
C ALA A 18 -13.56 10.06 14.67
N PRO A 19 -14.47 9.33 13.99
CA PRO A 19 -14.25 8.92 12.62
C PRO A 19 -13.90 10.18 11.84
N SER A 20 -12.70 10.20 11.27
CA SER A 20 -12.27 11.32 10.44
C SER A 20 -13.33 11.48 9.37
N SER A 21 -14.03 12.63 9.34
CA SER A 21 -15.04 12.95 8.32
C SER A 21 -14.37 13.21 6.96
N THR A 22 -13.53 12.29 6.52
CA THR A 22 -12.90 12.29 5.19
C THR A 22 -13.97 11.97 4.17
N SER A 23 -14.16 12.85 3.20
CA SER A 23 -15.07 12.57 2.08
C SER A 23 -14.46 11.54 1.14
N GLU A 24 -15.31 10.84 0.39
CA GLU A 24 -14.90 9.94 -0.70
C GLU A 24 -13.98 10.65 -1.69
N GLU A 25 -14.32 11.88 -2.08
CA GLU A 25 -13.51 12.74 -2.96
C GLU A 25 -12.10 13.01 -2.41
N GLN A 26 -11.95 13.12 -1.08
CA GLN A 26 -10.64 13.29 -0.47
C GLN A 26 -9.84 12.00 -0.54
N VAL A 27 -10.46 10.86 -0.22
CA VAL A 27 -9.80 9.54 -0.32
C VAL A 27 -9.38 9.22 -1.75
N ALA A 28 -10.22 9.54 -2.74
CA ALA A 28 -9.90 9.37 -4.15
C ALA A 28 -8.66 10.18 -4.57
N ARG A 29 -8.53 11.42 -4.08
CA ARG A 29 -7.34 12.26 -4.33
C ARG A 29 -6.11 11.74 -3.59
N ASP A 30 -6.26 11.35 -2.33
CA ASP A 30 -5.18 10.82 -1.50
C ASP A 30 -4.63 9.49 -2.06
N THR A 31 -5.49 8.70 -2.71
CA THR A 31 -5.12 7.41 -3.31
C THR A 31 -3.99 7.54 -4.33
N GLU A 32 -3.91 8.64 -5.07
CA GLU A 32 -2.84 8.86 -6.04
C GLU A 32 -1.46 8.88 -5.36
N GLU A 33 -1.33 9.63 -4.26
CA GLU A 33 -0.08 9.71 -3.52
C GLU A 33 0.28 8.39 -2.83
N VAL A 34 -0.71 7.73 -2.25
CA VAL A 34 -0.55 6.39 -1.66
C VAL A 34 -0.04 5.41 -2.71
N PHE A 35 -0.64 5.38 -3.89
CA PHE A 35 -0.27 4.45 -4.96
C PHE A 35 1.13 4.72 -5.49
N ARG A 36 1.49 5.99 -5.75
CA ARG A 36 2.84 6.37 -6.18
C ARG A 36 3.90 5.94 -5.17
N SER A 37 3.66 6.19 -3.88
CA SER A 37 4.56 5.75 -2.80
C SER A 37 4.66 4.21 -2.73
N TYR A 38 3.52 3.51 -2.80
CA TYR A 38 3.47 2.05 -2.77
C TYR A 38 4.31 1.43 -3.89
N VAL A 39 4.10 1.87 -5.13
CA VAL A 39 4.79 1.38 -6.33
C VAL A 39 6.30 1.60 -6.23
N PHE A 40 6.74 2.78 -5.80
CA PHE A 40 8.16 3.09 -5.60
C PHE A 40 8.81 2.15 -4.57
N TYR A 41 8.24 2.04 -3.37
CA TYR A 41 8.83 1.24 -2.30
C TYR A 41 8.75 -0.26 -2.56
N ARG A 42 7.76 -0.71 -3.34
CA ARG A 42 7.69 -2.10 -3.78
C ARG A 42 8.80 -2.41 -4.80
N HIS A 43 8.95 -1.56 -5.80
CA HIS A 43 10.02 -1.71 -6.79
C HIS A 43 11.41 -1.66 -6.16
N GLN A 44 11.61 -0.77 -5.19
CA GLN A 44 12.86 -0.70 -4.43
C GLN A 44 13.16 -2.03 -3.70
N GLN A 45 12.15 -2.63 -3.06
CA GLN A 45 12.31 -3.92 -2.37
C GLN A 45 12.63 -5.06 -3.35
N GLU A 46 11.99 -5.09 -4.51
CA GLU A 46 12.29 -6.07 -5.57
C GLU A 46 13.73 -5.91 -6.07
N GLN A 47 14.21 -4.68 -6.28
CA GLN A 47 15.61 -4.43 -6.62
C GLN A 47 16.59 -4.83 -5.50
N GLU A 48 16.23 -4.63 -4.23
CA GLU A 48 17.06 -5.02 -3.09
C GLU A 48 17.11 -6.56 -2.91
N ALA A 49 16.02 -7.26 -3.21
CA ALA A 49 15.90 -8.71 -3.09
C ALA A 49 16.56 -9.47 -4.26
N ASP A 50 16.24 -9.06 -5.50
CA ASP A 50 16.61 -9.79 -6.72
C ASP A 50 17.77 -9.15 -7.49
N GLY A 51 18.17 -7.93 -7.13
CA GLY A 51 19.31 -7.23 -7.71
C GLY A 51 19.20 -7.12 -9.22
N ALA A 52 20.19 -7.68 -9.94
CA ALA A 52 20.24 -7.65 -11.40
C ALA A 52 19.14 -8.47 -12.10
N ALA A 53 18.41 -9.32 -11.38
CA ALA A 53 17.28 -10.08 -11.92
C ALA A 53 15.96 -9.28 -11.84
N ALA A 54 15.90 -8.23 -11.02
CA ALA A 54 14.73 -7.36 -10.97
C ALA A 54 14.61 -6.57 -12.29
N PRO A 55 13.42 -6.51 -12.91
CA PRO A 55 13.21 -5.72 -14.11
C PRO A 55 13.42 -4.24 -13.77
N ALA A 56 14.20 -3.53 -14.58
CA ALA A 56 14.39 -2.09 -14.40
C ALA A 56 13.17 -1.32 -14.95
N ASP A 57 12.56 -0.47 -14.13
CA ASP A 57 11.50 0.44 -14.55
C ASP A 57 11.85 1.89 -14.17
N PRO A 58 12.33 2.69 -15.14
CA PRO A 58 12.68 4.09 -14.89
C PRO A 58 11.50 4.94 -14.40
N GLU A 59 10.26 4.62 -14.80
CA GLU A 59 9.08 5.38 -14.40
C GLU A 59 8.78 5.17 -12.91
N MET A 60 9.01 3.96 -12.38
CA MET A 60 8.82 3.64 -10.96
C MET A 60 9.89 4.26 -10.06
N VAL A 61 11.12 4.45 -10.56
CA VAL A 61 12.25 5.02 -9.79
C VAL A 61 12.24 6.55 -9.77
N THR A 62 11.70 7.20 -10.81
CA THR A 62 11.73 8.67 -10.96
C THR A 62 10.49 9.37 -10.39
N LEU A 63 9.63 8.66 -9.67
CA LEU A 63 8.44 9.23 -9.06
C LEU A 63 8.79 10.35 -8.07
N SER A 64 8.15 11.51 -8.25
CA SER A 64 8.19 12.59 -7.26
C SER A 64 7.33 12.19 -6.06
N LEU A 65 7.95 12.04 -4.89
CA LEU A 65 7.31 11.59 -3.66
C LEU A 65 7.55 12.58 -2.52
N GLU A 66 6.59 12.66 -1.61
CA GLU A 66 6.74 13.30 -0.31
C GLU A 66 6.78 12.20 0.78
N PRO A 67 7.94 11.57 1.04
CA PRO A 67 8.02 10.37 1.88
C PRO A 67 7.65 10.60 3.35
N ALA A 68 7.68 11.85 3.81
CA ALA A 68 7.28 12.23 5.16
C ALA A 68 5.77 12.52 5.30
N SER A 69 5.04 12.63 4.19
CA SER A 69 3.60 12.84 4.24
C SER A 69 2.89 11.62 4.83
N THR A 70 1.67 11.81 5.34
CA THR A 70 0.86 10.70 5.85
C THR A 70 0.58 9.68 4.75
N MET A 71 0.21 10.14 3.54
CA MET A 71 -0.10 9.24 2.42
C MET A 71 1.14 8.52 1.89
N GLY A 72 2.28 9.21 1.85
CA GLY A 72 3.57 8.61 1.55
C GLY A 72 3.94 7.50 2.53
N GLN A 73 3.77 7.73 3.83
CA GLN A 73 4.00 6.71 4.86
C GLN A 73 3.02 5.53 4.77
N VAL A 74 1.74 5.79 4.45
CA VAL A 74 0.74 4.74 4.21
C VAL A 74 1.14 3.87 3.03
N GLY A 75 1.46 4.45 1.88
CA GLY A 75 1.89 3.71 0.68
C GLY A 75 3.14 2.85 0.95
N ARG A 76 4.13 3.41 1.63
CA ARG A 76 5.33 2.67 2.07
C ARG A 76 4.96 1.49 2.96
N ARG A 77 4.07 1.69 3.93
CA ARG A 77 3.68 0.64 4.87
C ARG A 77 2.93 -0.49 4.17
N LEU A 78 2.08 -0.16 3.19
CA LEU A 78 1.40 -1.13 2.35
C LEU A 78 2.40 -1.95 1.52
N ALA A 79 3.47 -1.34 0.99
CA ALA A 79 4.50 -2.06 0.25
C ALA A 79 5.21 -3.09 1.16
N ILE A 80 5.59 -2.68 2.38
CA ILE A 80 6.29 -3.55 3.35
C ILE A 80 5.40 -4.72 3.81
N ILE A 81 4.13 -4.46 4.14
CA ILE A 81 3.22 -5.52 4.61
C ILE A 81 2.79 -6.41 3.43
N GLY A 82 2.63 -5.81 2.26
CA GLY A 82 2.20 -6.47 1.04
C GLY A 82 3.18 -7.54 0.59
N ASP A 83 4.50 -7.35 0.76
CA ASP A 83 5.53 -8.26 0.24
C ASP A 83 5.26 -9.75 0.55
N ALA A 84 5.04 -10.11 1.82
CA ALA A 84 4.79 -11.51 2.21
C ALA A 84 3.46 -12.09 1.68
N ILE A 85 2.46 -11.24 1.45
CA ILE A 85 1.16 -11.65 0.88
C ILE A 85 1.28 -11.77 -0.64
N ASN A 86 1.91 -10.78 -1.26
CA ASN A 86 2.06 -10.68 -2.70
C ASN A 86 2.95 -11.79 -3.26
N GLN A 87 4.00 -12.20 -2.55
CA GLN A 87 4.81 -13.37 -2.91
C GLN A 87 3.99 -14.64 -3.15
N ARG A 88 2.85 -14.81 -2.46
CA ARG A 88 1.96 -15.97 -2.65
C ARG A 88 1.18 -15.92 -3.96
N TYR A 89 0.99 -14.72 -4.51
CA TYR A 89 0.22 -14.48 -5.72
C TYR A 89 1.11 -14.07 -6.91
N ASP A 90 2.39 -13.81 -6.70
CA ASP A 90 3.29 -13.31 -7.75
C ASP A 90 3.36 -14.26 -8.95
N GLU A 91 3.49 -15.58 -8.74
CA GLU A 91 3.49 -16.56 -9.84
C GLU A 91 2.17 -16.55 -10.63
N GLU A 92 1.04 -16.41 -9.93
CA GLU A 92 -0.29 -16.35 -10.56
C GLU A 92 -0.46 -15.07 -11.37
N PHE A 93 -0.08 -13.92 -10.81
CA PHE A 93 -0.13 -12.63 -11.49
C PHE A 93 0.81 -12.60 -12.70
N GLN A 94 2.03 -13.11 -12.58
CA GLN A 94 2.98 -13.20 -13.71
C GLN A 94 2.42 -14.09 -14.83
N THR A 95 1.87 -15.25 -14.48
CA THR A 95 1.22 -16.15 -15.45
C THR A 95 0.02 -15.47 -16.12
N MET A 96 -0.77 -14.72 -15.36
CA MET A 96 -1.92 -13.98 -15.87
C MET A 96 -1.48 -12.88 -16.85
N LEU A 97 -0.48 -12.07 -16.48
CA LEU A 97 0.07 -11.00 -17.32
C LEU A 97 0.65 -11.53 -18.62
N GLN A 98 1.37 -12.66 -18.60
CA GLN A 98 1.89 -13.31 -19.81
C GLN A 98 0.78 -13.76 -20.77
N ARG A 99 -0.37 -14.18 -20.24
CA ARG A 99 -1.53 -14.61 -21.05
C ARG A 99 -2.32 -13.42 -21.58
N LEU A 100 -2.51 -12.38 -20.77
CA LEU A 100 -3.28 -11.19 -21.14
C LEU A 100 -2.54 -10.31 -22.15
N GLN A 101 -1.21 -10.29 -22.09
CA GLN A 101 -0.33 -9.43 -22.91
C GLN A 101 -0.86 -7.99 -22.96
N PRO A 102 -0.94 -7.30 -21.79
CA PRO A 102 -1.48 -5.96 -21.75
C PRO A 102 -0.59 -5.01 -22.57
N THR A 103 -1.24 -4.15 -23.34
CA THR A 103 -0.64 -3.03 -24.07
C THR A 103 -1.27 -1.74 -23.58
N ALA A 104 -0.68 -0.59 -23.94
CA ALA A 104 -1.25 0.71 -23.60
C ALA A 104 -2.69 0.87 -24.13
N GLU A 105 -3.07 0.21 -25.25
CA GLU A 105 -4.43 0.30 -25.79
C GLU A 105 -5.47 -0.53 -25.01
N ASN A 106 -5.06 -1.65 -24.39
CA ASN A 106 -6.01 -2.59 -23.74
C ASN A 106 -5.89 -2.65 -22.21
N ALA A 107 -4.86 -2.02 -21.61
CA ALA A 107 -4.59 -2.08 -20.18
C ALA A 107 -5.77 -1.60 -19.34
N TYR A 108 -6.48 -0.55 -19.77
CA TYR A 108 -7.67 -0.05 -19.06
C TYR A 108 -8.78 -1.11 -18.97
N GLU A 109 -9.11 -1.77 -20.09
CA GLU A 109 -10.18 -2.78 -20.10
C GLU A 109 -9.83 -3.95 -19.17
N TYR A 110 -8.59 -4.45 -19.24
CA TYR A 110 -8.15 -5.54 -18.37
C TYR A 110 -8.11 -5.12 -16.91
N PHE A 111 -7.60 -3.94 -16.59
CA PHE A 111 -7.58 -3.41 -15.24
C PHE A 111 -9.00 -3.35 -14.66
N THR A 112 -9.96 -2.76 -15.38
CA THR A 112 -11.36 -2.70 -14.93
C THR A 112 -11.97 -4.08 -14.74
N LYS A 113 -11.76 -5.02 -15.68
CA LYS A 113 -12.29 -6.39 -15.57
C LYS A 113 -11.76 -7.14 -14.35
N ILE A 114 -10.49 -6.94 -14.01
CA ILE A 114 -9.85 -7.62 -12.88
C ILE A 114 -10.28 -6.95 -11.57
N ALA A 115 -10.21 -5.63 -11.48
CA ALA A 115 -10.54 -4.87 -10.27
C ALA A 115 -12.03 -4.93 -9.88
N SER A 116 -12.92 -5.24 -10.83
CA SER A 116 -14.37 -5.34 -10.59
C SER A 116 -14.84 -6.72 -10.10
N ARG A 117 -13.94 -7.69 -9.96
CA ARG A 117 -14.24 -9.06 -9.52
C ARG A 117 -13.89 -9.27 -8.06
#